data_AF-A0A238FRG6-F1
#
_entry.id   AF-A0A238FRG6-F1
#
_cell.length_a   1.000
_cell.length_b   1.000
_cell.length_c   1.000
_cell.angle_alpha   90.00
_cell.angle_beta   90.00
_cell.angle_gamma   90.00
#
_symmetry.space_group_name_H-M   'P 1'
#
loop_
_entity.id
_entity.type
_entity.pdbx_description
1 polymer ?
#
loop_
_entity_poly.entity_id
_entity_poly.type
_entity_poly.pdbx_seq_one_letter_code
_entity_poly.pdbx_strand_id
1 'polypeptide(L)'
;MSNPTAPSPTYKPNNPPQLHSTSMEALCEYFMHLDFYNRCIARVPITSDYNKIEGAGMGLQVFALKTWFTQGLSRHLAKPYGQFKLELIRRAVPADFVWTQLEALHCLHQAPSHAINTFPDFSDQMHVLQMEIGFQVVSDQEIAKLVLLGTDPKLCQILCTHVVLVLAGWSDLSLERLALNVPTPSTTNHENTGVSSDAPTEQPLEFDYQVFKRIGREEWSMIAQHRQAIALQVNALQQRPTHARPTAPSAAPQLVTGTTSAVPTAGGPCPVPQLTTEERAYLD
;
A
#
# COMPACT_ATOMS: atom_id res chain seq x y z
N MET A 1 -1.11 50.01 -48.54
CA MET A 1 -2.08 49.65 -47.48
C MET A 1 -2.20 48.14 -47.44
N SER A 2 -1.98 47.56 -46.26
CA SER A 2 -1.97 46.14 -45.98
C SER A 2 -3.38 45.54 -45.98
N ASN A 3 -3.52 44.29 -46.45
CA ASN A 3 -3.92 43.21 -45.55
C ASN A 3 -3.51 41.84 -46.16
N PRO A 4 -2.57 41.10 -45.54
CA PRO A 4 -2.39 39.69 -45.85
C PRO A 4 -3.47 38.89 -45.10
N THR A 5 -4.32 38.22 -45.87
CA THR A 5 -5.30 37.25 -45.36
C THR A 5 -4.57 36.19 -44.52
N ALA A 6 -4.94 36.08 -43.26
CA ALA A 6 -4.42 35.06 -42.36
C ALA A 6 -4.68 33.66 -42.94
N PRO A 7 -3.70 32.74 -42.90
CA PRO A 7 -3.96 31.36 -43.29
C PRO A 7 -4.90 30.71 -42.26
N SER A 8 -6.08 30.30 -42.71
CA SER A 8 -6.94 29.36 -41.97
C SER A 8 -6.16 28.07 -41.70
N PRO A 9 -6.06 27.59 -40.45
CA PRO A 9 -5.44 26.31 -40.19
C PRO A 9 -6.42 25.19 -40.55
N THR A 10 -6.35 24.73 -41.80
CA THR A 10 -6.98 23.49 -42.26
C THR A 10 -6.12 22.30 -41.82
N TYR A 11 -6.17 21.96 -40.53
CA TYR A 11 -5.80 20.61 -40.08
C TYR A 11 -6.50 20.29 -38.76
N LYS A 12 -7.66 19.63 -38.83
CA LYS A 12 -8.25 18.92 -37.68
C LYS A 12 -7.89 17.44 -37.82
N PRO A 13 -6.97 16.90 -37.02
CA PRO A 13 -6.90 15.45 -36.85
C PRO A 13 -8.21 15.03 -36.18
N ASN A 14 -8.89 14.06 -36.78
CA ASN A 14 -10.35 13.91 -36.70
C ASN A 14 -10.96 13.58 -35.33
N ASN A 15 -10.20 13.43 -34.24
CA ASN A 15 -10.73 13.32 -32.88
C ASN A 15 -9.58 13.55 -31.87
N PRO A 16 -9.52 14.70 -31.17
CA PRO A 16 -8.59 14.83 -30.05
C PRO A 16 -8.97 13.87 -28.91
N PRO A 17 -8.00 13.42 -28.09
CA PRO A 17 -8.27 12.67 -26.87
C PRO A 17 -9.33 13.35 -26.02
N GLN A 18 -10.20 12.59 -25.38
CA GLN A 18 -11.31 13.12 -24.61
C GLN A 18 -11.07 13.00 -23.11
N LEU A 19 -11.41 14.05 -22.36
CA LEU A 19 -11.38 14.08 -20.90
C LEU A 19 -12.81 14.08 -20.36
N HIS A 20 -13.23 12.95 -19.78
CA HIS A 20 -14.58 12.73 -19.25
C HIS A 20 -14.71 12.90 -17.74
N SER A 21 -13.59 12.83 -17.01
CA SER A 21 -13.55 12.84 -15.54
C SER A 21 -12.47 13.81 -15.06
N THR A 22 -12.56 14.22 -13.79
CA THR A 22 -11.56 15.04 -13.10
C THR A 22 -10.70 14.25 -12.11
N SER A 23 -10.80 12.91 -12.11
CA SER A 23 -9.90 12.07 -11.32
C SER A 23 -8.46 12.22 -11.79
N MET A 24 -7.50 12.05 -10.87
CA MET A 24 -6.07 12.15 -11.20
C MET A 24 -5.67 11.13 -12.27
N GLU A 25 -6.17 9.89 -12.17
CA GLU A 25 -5.97 8.84 -13.18
C GLU A 25 -6.42 9.29 -14.58
N ALA A 26 -7.65 9.82 -14.70
CA ALA A 26 -8.19 10.28 -15.98
C ALA A 26 -7.41 11.48 -16.53
N LEU A 27 -6.93 12.38 -15.67
CA LEU A 27 -6.08 13.51 -16.07
C LEU A 27 -4.72 13.02 -16.58
N CYS A 28 -4.07 12.10 -15.88
CA CYS A 28 -2.80 11.49 -16.29
C CYS A 28 -2.94 10.80 -17.65
N GLU A 29 -3.94 9.94 -17.80
CA GLU A 29 -4.23 9.24 -19.06
C GLU A 29 -4.51 10.23 -20.20
N TYR A 30 -5.35 11.24 -19.96
CA TYR A 30 -5.65 12.27 -20.93
C TYR A 30 -4.40 13.04 -21.39
N PHE A 31 -3.51 13.42 -20.47
CA PHE A 31 -2.27 14.09 -20.84
C PHE A 31 -1.29 13.17 -21.58
N MET A 32 -1.20 11.90 -21.21
CA MET A 32 -0.41 10.93 -21.98
C MET A 32 -0.92 10.81 -23.42
N HIS A 33 -2.23 10.67 -23.59
CA HIS A 33 -2.86 10.60 -24.91
C HIS A 33 -2.72 11.90 -25.71
N LEU A 34 -2.80 13.06 -25.06
CA LEU A 34 -2.54 14.34 -25.71
C LEU A 34 -1.10 14.48 -26.15
N ASP A 35 -0.13 14.13 -25.30
CA ASP A 35 1.28 14.23 -25.64
C ASP A 35 1.62 13.27 -26.78
N PHE A 36 1.03 12.08 -26.81
CA PHE A 36 1.13 11.14 -27.94
C PHE A 36 0.46 11.70 -29.21
N TYR A 37 -0.76 12.21 -29.10
CA TYR A 37 -1.50 12.81 -30.21
C TYR A 37 -0.72 13.97 -30.86
N ASN A 38 -0.16 14.86 -30.03
CA ASN A 38 0.63 16.00 -30.47
C ASN A 38 1.92 15.58 -31.19
N ARG A 39 2.49 14.43 -30.87
CA ARG A 39 3.74 13.94 -31.47
C ARG A 39 3.54 13.05 -32.69
N CYS A 40 2.53 12.18 -32.68
CA CYS A 40 2.55 10.97 -33.50
C CYS A 40 1.36 10.83 -34.46
N ILE A 41 0.17 11.33 -34.12
CA ILE A 41 -1.06 10.93 -34.84
C ILE A 41 -1.29 11.74 -36.12
N ALA A 42 -0.81 12.99 -36.20
CA ALA A 42 -1.10 13.90 -37.29
C ALA A 42 -0.19 13.76 -38.55
N ARG A 43 0.68 12.75 -38.65
CA ARG A 43 1.79 12.63 -39.64
C ARG A 43 2.82 13.77 -39.62
N VAL A 44 2.45 14.94 -39.09
CA VAL A 44 3.28 16.09 -38.79
C VAL A 44 3.06 16.44 -37.31
N PRO A 45 4.11 16.52 -36.49
CA PRO A 45 3.98 16.90 -35.09
C PRO A 45 3.32 18.27 -34.93
N ILE A 46 2.40 18.39 -33.98
CA ILE A 46 1.81 19.67 -33.60
C ILE A 46 2.82 20.42 -32.74
N THR A 47 3.54 21.37 -33.33
CA THR A 47 4.59 22.13 -32.65
C THR A 47 4.06 23.39 -31.97
N SER A 48 3.07 24.06 -32.57
CA SER A 48 2.46 25.27 -32.07
C SER A 48 1.65 25.02 -30.79
N ASP A 49 1.95 25.76 -29.73
CA ASP A 49 1.21 25.70 -28.47
C ASP A 49 -0.27 26.07 -28.65
N TYR A 50 -0.58 27.04 -29.52
CA TYR A 50 -1.95 27.37 -29.88
C TYR A 50 -2.74 26.13 -30.32
N ASN A 51 -2.18 25.36 -31.27
CA ASN A 51 -2.86 24.18 -31.82
C ASN A 51 -2.98 23.05 -30.78
N LYS A 52 -1.97 22.88 -29.92
CA LYS A 52 -2.02 21.90 -28.82
C LYS A 52 -3.13 22.24 -27.81
N ILE A 53 -3.23 23.52 -27.45
CA ILE A 53 -4.25 24.02 -26.51
C ILE A 53 -5.64 23.94 -27.13
N GLU A 54 -5.79 24.29 -28.41
CA GLU A 54 -7.05 24.16 -29.14
C GLU A 54 -7.52 22.70 -29.19
N GLY A 55 -6.61 21.78 -29.56
CA GLY A 55 -6.90 20.34 -29.58
C GLY A 55 -7.27 19.80 -28.20
N ALA A 56 -6.53 20.18 -27.16
CA ALA A 56 -6.86 19.81 -25.79
C ALA A 56 -8.25 20.34 -25.39
N GLY A 57 -8.53 21.63 -25.63
CA GLY A 57 -9.82 22.25 -25.34
C GLY A 57 -11.01 21.59 -26.03
N MET A 58 -10.84 21.14 -27.28
CA MET A 58 -11.87 20.37 -28.01
C MET A 58 -12.16 19.00 -27.39
N GLY A 59 -11.17 18.42 -26.70
CA GLY A 59 -11.30 17.14 -25.99
C GLY A 59 -12.01 17.22 -24.63
N LEU A 60 -12.29 18.42 -24.10
CA LEU A 60 -12.90 18.56 -22.78
C LEU A 60 -14.39 18.20 -22.81
N GLN A 61 -14.76 17.11 -22.12
CA GLN A 61 -16.16 16.67 -21.97
C GLN A 61 -16.74 17.02 -20.58
N VAL A 62 -15.89 17.26 -19.58
CA VAL A 62 -16.32 17.76 -18.27
C VAL A 62 -16.91 19.17 -18.41
N PHE A 63 -18.19 19.34 -18.08
CA PHE A 63 -18.95 20.58 -18.29
C PHE A 63 -18.27 21.83 -17.70
N ALA A 64 -17.77 21.73 -16.46
CA ALA A 64 -17.11 22.84 -15.78
C ALA A 64 -15.81 23.27 -16.48
N LEU A 65 -15.00 22.30 -16.93
CA LEU A 65 -13.75 22.55 -17.64
C LEU A 65 -14.02 23.11 -19.04
N LYS A 66 -15.00 22.55 -19.75
CA LYS A 66 -15.42 23.03 -21.06
C LYS A 66 -15.90 24.49 -20.99
N THR A 67 -16.72 24.82 -20.00
CA THR A 67 -17.22 26.18 -19.77
C THR A 67 -16.08 27.14 -19.44
N TRP A 68 -15.16 26.73 -18.56
CA TRP A 68 -13.97 27.51 -18.24
C TRP A 68 -13.07 27.77 -19.46
N PHE A 69 -12.93 26.77 -20.32
CA PHE A 69 -12.15 26.89 -21.55
C PHE A 69 -12.81 27.85 -22.55
N THR A 70 -14.11 27.69 -22.81
CA THR A 70 -14.82 28.52 -23.80
C THR A 70 -14.96 29.97 -23.37
N GLN A 71 -15.22 30.25 -22.08
CA GLN A 71 -15.28 31.61 -21.54
C GLN A 71 -13.91 32.33 -21.60
N GLY A 72 -12.82 31.58 -21.51
CA GLY A 72 -11.45 32.10 -21.53
C GLY A 72 -10.69 31.86 -22.83
N LEU A 73 -11.37 31.54 -23.93
CA LEU A 73 -10.76 30.94 -25.12
C LEU A 73 -9.50 31.68 -25.62
N SER A 74 -9.62 32.98 -25.89
CA SER A 74 -8.51 33.80 -26.38
C SER A 74 -7.35 33.87 -25.39
N ARG A 75 -7.65 33.96 -24.09
CA ARG A 75 -6.66 33.99 -23.01
C ARG A 75 -5.93 32.65 -22.89
N HIS A 76 -6.62 31.53 -23.08
CA HIS A 76 -6.01 30.19 -22.99
C HIS A 76 -5.11 29.92 -24.18
N LEU A 77 -5.58 30.22 -25.40
CA LEU A 77 -4.84 29.99 -26.65
C LEU A 77 -3.56 30.82 -26.78
N ALA A 78 -3.45 31.94 -26.06
CA ALA A 78 -2.28 32.80 -26.06
C ALA A 78 -1.16 32.36 -25.10
N LYS A 79 -1.37 31.32 -24.28
CA LYS A 79 -0.41 30.88 -23.26
C LYS A 79 0.54 29.80 -23.79
N PRO A 80 1.71 29.62 -23.15
CA PRO A 80 2.52 28.43 -23.33
C PRO A 80 1.76 27.16 -22.93
N TYR A 81 1.96 26.06 -23.66
CA TYR A 81 1.22 24.81 -23.43
C TYR A 81 1.41 24.25 -22.02
N GLY A 82 2.62 24.34 -21.46
CA GLY A 82 2.91 23.91 -20.08
C GLY A 82 2.10 24.68 -19.03
N GLN A 83 1.91 25.99 -19.22
CA GLN A 83 1.09 26.80 -18.32
C GLN A 83 -0.39 26.41 -18.42
N PHE A 84 -0.89 26.15 -19.62
CA PHE A 84 -2.24 25.65 -19.81
C PHE A 84 -2.47 24.30 -19.10
N LYS A 85 -1.53 23.34 -19.21
CA LYS A 85 -1.62 22.05 -18.49
C LYS A 85 -1.74 22.26 -16.98
N LEU A 86 -0.89 23.11 -16.39
CA LEU A 86 -0.92 23.42 -14.96
C LEU A 86 -2.24 24.04 -14.52
N GLU A 87 -2.76 25.00 -15.28
CA GLU A 87 -4.05 25.62 -14.98
C GLU A 87 -5.22 24.64 -15.12
N LEU A 88 -5.19 23.76 -16.13
CA LEU A 88 -6.19 22.71 -16.31
C LEU A 88 -6.20 21.73 -15.15
N ILE A 89 -5.02 21.28 -14.68
CA ILE A 89 -4.89 20.41 -13.51
C ILE A 89 -5.47 21.10 -12.27
N ARG A 90 -5.05 22.34 -11.99
CA ARG A 90 -5.57 23.11 -10.83
C ARG A 90 -7.08 23.32 -10.87
N ARG A 91 -7.67 23.37 -12.08
CA ARG A 91 -9.11 23.57 -12.24
C ARG A 91 -9.89 22.26 -12.13
N ALA A 92 -9.29 21.14 -12.54
CA ALA A 92 -9.91 19.83 -12.51
C ALA A 92 -9.81 19.18 -11.13
N VAL A 93 -8.64 19.26 -10.50
CA VAL A 93 -8.38 18.62 -9.20
C VAL A 93 -9.14 19.38 -8.10
N PRO A 94 -9.90 18.68 -7.23
CA PRO A 94 -10.55 19.28 -6.08
C PRO A 94 -9.57 20.01 -5.15
N ALA A 95 -10.01 21.11 -4.53
CA ALA A 95 -9.15 21.94 -3.68
C ALA A 95 -8.66 21.19 -2.43
N ASP A 96 -9.44 20.22 -1.96
CA ASP A 96 -9.18 19.35 -0.81
C ASP A 96 -8.43 18.06 -1.19
N PHE A 97 -8.09 17.83 -2.46
CA PHE A 97 -7.49 16.59 -2.95
C PHE A 97 -6.32 16.10 -2.09
N VAL A 98 -5.34 16.97 -1.81
CA VAL A 98 -4.17 16.62 -0.99
C VAL A 98 -4.59 16.16 0.41
N TRP A 99 -5.56 16.84 1.03
CA TRP A 99 -6.05 16.49 2.35
C TRP A 99 -6.76 15.13 2.34
N THR A 100 -7.65 14.91 1.37
CA THR A 100 -8.37 13.64 1.20
C THR A 100 -7.42 12.46 0.98
N GLN A 101 -6.37 12.64 0.18
CA GLN A 101 -5.38 11.58 -0.06
C GLN A 101 -4.49 11.31 1.16
N LEU A 102 -4.12 12.34 1.92
CA LEU A 102 -3.41 12.15 3.20
C LEU A 102 -4.28 11.42 4.20
N GLU A 103 -5.55 11.79 4.32
CA GLU A 103 -6.50 11.11 5.21
C GLU A 103 -6.69 9.64 4.80
N ALA A 104 -6.83 9.36 3.50
CA ALA A 104 -6.88 8.00 2.98
C ALA A 104 -5.61 7.20 3.33
N LEU A 105 -4.43 7.79 3.20
CA LEU A 105 -3.16 7.18 3.59
C LEU A 105 -3.10 6.86 5.09
N HIS A 106 -3.51 7.79 5.94
CA HIS A 106 -3.50 7.60 7.40
C HIS A 106 -4.54 6.58 7.88
N CYS A 107 -5.67 6.47 7.17
CA CYS A 107 -6.73 5.54 7.51
C CYS A 107 -6.53 4.15 6.88
N LEU A 108 -5.63 3.99 5.91
CA LEU A 108 -5.40 2.72 5.24
C LEU A 108 -4.66 1.76 6.17
N HIS A 109 -5.27 0.59 6.40
CA HIS A 109 -4.70 -0.48 7.21
C HIS A 109 -4.76 -1.79 6.43
N GLN A 110 -3.78 -2.65 6.69
CA GLN A 110 -3.78 -4.02 6.23
C GLN A 110 -5.05 -4.74 6.72
N ALA A 111 -5.75 -5.42 5.83
CA ALA A 111 -6.94 -6.16 6.21
C ALA A 111 -6.60 -7.28 7.23
N PRO A 112 -7.49 -7.58 8.20
CA PRO A 112 -7.31 -8.69 9.13
C PRO A 112 -7.60 -10.01 8.40
N SER A 113 -6.67 -10.46 7.58
CA SER A 113 -6.78 -11.67 6.77
C SER A 113 -5.51 -12.51 6.90
N HIS A 114 -5.65 -13.82 6.70
CA HIS A 114 -4.52 -14.76 6.64
C HIS A 114 -3.98 -14.95 5.21
N ALA A 115 -4.48 -14.20 4.23
CA ALA A 115 -4.06 -14.37 2.85
C ALA A 115 -2.64 -13.82 2.61
N ILE A 116 -1.86 -14.54 1.81
CA ILE A 116 -0.46 -14.21 1.51
C ILE A 116 -0.34 -12.86 0.78
N ASN A 117 -1.36 -12.47 0.01
CA ASN A 117 -1.39 -11.20 -0.72
C ASN A 117 -1.80 -9.99 0.14
N THR A 118 -2.25 -10.18 1.39
CA THR A 118 -2.82 -9.08 2.18
C THR A 118 -1.83 -7.95 2.46
N PHE A 119 -0.58 -8.24 2.82
CA PHE A 119 0.45 -7.20 2.95
C PHE A 119 0.87 -6.61 1.59
N PRO A 120 1.20 -7.41 0.55
CA PRO A 120 1.48 -6.87 -0.78
C PRO A 120 0.42 -5.88 -1.29
N ASP A 121 -0.86 -6.27 -1.24
CA ASP A 121 -1.97 -5.46 -1.74
C ASP A 121 -2.10 -4.15 -0.94
N PHE A 122 -1.92 -4.22 0.38
CA PHE A 122 -1.91 -3.04 1.26
C PHE A 122 -0.74 -2.10 0.93
N SER A 123 0.48 -2.62 0.85
CA SER A 123 1.68 -1.83 0.55
C SER A 123 1.65 -1.22 -0.86
N ASP A 124 1.06 -1.93 -1.83
CA ASP A 124 0.83 -1.43 -3.18
C ASP A 124 -0.16 -0.28 -3.17
N GLN A 125 -1.28 -0.39 -2.45
CA GLN A 125 -2.26 0.69 -2.31
C GLN A 125 -1.66 1.94 -1.65
N MET A 126 -0.86 1.77 -0.58
CA MET A 126 -0.12 2.87 0.05
C MET A 126 0.79 3.59 -0.95
N HIS A 127 1.54 2.84 -1.75
CA HIS A 127 2.43 3.41 -2.75
C HIS A 127 1.67 4.07 -3.91
N VAL A 128 0.52 3.54 -4.33
CA VAL A 128 -0.33 4.19 -5.34
C VAL A 128 -0.80 5.56 -4.84
N LEU A 129 -1.29 5.64 -3.60
CA LEU A 129 -1.71 6.91 -3.00
C LEU A 129 -0.54 7.90 -2.88
N GLN A 130 0.65 7.41 -2.52
CA GLN A 130 1.88 8.22 -2.51
C GLN A 130 2.21 8.78 -3.91
N MET A 131 2.02 7.99 -4.98
CA MET A 131 2.25 8.45 -6.35
C MET A 131 1.25 9.51 -6.77
N GLU A 132 -0.02 9.38 -6.37
CA GLU A 132 -1.08 10.32 -6.72
C GLU A 132 -0.91 11.68 -6.05
N ILE A 133 -0.45 11.71 -4.79
CA ILE A 133 -0.18 12.95 -4.06
C ILE A 133 1.21 13.52 -4.35
N GLY A 134 2.16 12.65 -4.69
CA GLY A 134 3.54 12.96 -5.08
C GLY A 134 4.55 12.90 -3.93
N PHE A 135 5.78 12.49 -4.26
CA PHE A 135 6.91 12.34 -3.33
C PHE A 135 7.31 13.62 -2.58
N GLN A 136 6.96 14.80 -3.12
CA GLN A 136 7.21 16.08 -2.44
C GLN A 136 6.32 16.27 -1.22
N VAL A 137 5.17 15.58 -1.17
CA VAL A 137 4.23 15.63 -0.04
C VAL A 137 4.51 14.47 0.92
N VAL A 138 4.70 13.25 0.40
CA VAL A 138 4.97 12.05 1.20
C VAL A 138 6.20 11.35 0.66
N SER A 139 7.30 11.40 1.42
CA SER A 139 8.56 10.75 1.06
C SER A 139 8.49 9.23 1.24
N ASP A 140 9.46 8.52 0.66
CA ASP A 140 9.62 7.07 0.82
C ASP A 140 9.80 6.64 2.27
N GLN A 141 10.45 7.49 3.07
CA GLN A 141 10.56 7.27 4.49
C GLN A 141 9.21 7.44 5.20
N GLU A 142 8.44 8.48 4.85
CA GLU A 142 7.16 8.73 5.50
C GLU A 142 6.12 7.66 5.15
N ILE A 143 6.07 7.22 3.89
CA ILE A 143 5.17 6.12 3.51
C ILE A 143 5.54 4.81 4.22
N ALA A 144 6.83 4.53 4.43
CA ALA A 144 7.26 3.35 5.18
C ALA A 144 6.81 3.39 6.65
N LYS A 145 6.81 4.57 7.29
CA LYS A 145 6.25 4.73 8.65
C LYS A 145 4.76 4.44 8.67
N LEU A 146 4.01 4.96 7.69
CA LEU A 146 2.57 4.70 7.60
C LEU A 146 2.29 3.23 7.32
N VAL A 147 3.10 2.56 6.50
CA VAL A 147 3.01 1.10 6.29
C VAL A 147 3.25 0.34 7.59
N LEU A 148 4.25 0.73 8.40
CA LEU A 148 4.48 0.11 9.71
C LEU A 148 3.30 0.31 10.67
N LEU A 149 2.68 1.50 10.66
CA LEU A 149 1.52 1.79 11.51
C LEU A 149 0.27 1.01 11.08
N GLY A 150 0.08 0.83 9.77
CA GLY A 150 -1.09 0.17 9.22
C GLY A 150 -0.98 -1.35 9.06
N THR A 151 0.19 -1.95 9.29
CA THR A 151 0.41 -3.40 9.06
C THR A 151 0.07 -4.25 10.30
N ASP A 152 0.02 -5.57 10.10
CA ASP A 152 -0.18 -6.53 11.18
C ASP A 152 0.86 -6.33 12.31
N PRO A 153 0.47 -6.35 13.60
CA PRO A 153 1.39 -6.06 14.70
C PRO A 153 2.65 -6.95 14.74
N LYS A 154 2.53 -8.23 14.36
CA LYS A 154 3.68 -9.15 14.33
C LYS A 154 4.62 -8.79 13.19
N LEU A 155 4.07 -8.45 12.02
CA LEU A 155 4.87 -7.99 10.89
C LEU A 155 5.53 -6.63 11.19
N CYS A 156 4.81 -5.72 11.84
CA CYS A 156 5.33 -4.42 12.27
C CYS A 156 6.58 -4.59 13.15
N GLN A 157 6.51 -5.47 14.17
CA GLN A 157 7.64 -5.75 15.05
C GLN A 157 8.87 -6.27 14.30
N ILE A 158 8.67 -7.20 13.37
CA ILE A 158 9.74 -7.78 12.56
C ILE A 158 10.36 -6.71 11.64
N LEU A 159 9.52 -5.97 10.92
CA LEU A 159 9.96 -4.90 10.03
C LEU A 159 10.70 -3.80 10.78
N CYS A 160 10.24 -3.41 11.97
CA CYS A 160 10.92 -2.46 12.83
C CYS A 160 12.35 -2.92 13.16
N THR A 161 12.54 -4.22 13.41
CA THR A 161 13.86 -4.81 13.65
C THR A 161 14.75 -4.72 12.40
N HIS A 162 14.21 -5.05 11.22
CA HIS A 162 14.94 -4.91 9.96
C HIS A 162 15.29 -3.47 9.63
N VAL A 163 14.39 -2.51 9.88
CA VAL A 163 14.65 -1.09 9.63
C VAL A 163 15.81 -0.60 10.48
N VAL A 164 15.86 -0.96 11.76
CA VAL A 164 16.97 -0.60 12.66
C VAL A 164 18.28 -1.26 12.26
N LEU A 165 18.25 -2.50 11.76
CA LEU A 165 19.46 -3.26 11.45
C LEU A 165 20.01 -3.04 10.03
N VAL A 166 19.14 -2.78 9.05
CA VAL A 166 19.45 -2.87 7.60
C VAL A 166 19.22 -1.56 6.86
N LEU A 167 18.25 -0.74 7.30
CA LEU A 167 17.87 0.50 6.61
C LEU A 167 18.39 1.69 7.42
N ALA A 168 19.73 1.85 7.42
CA ALA A 168 20.36 3.03 8.01
C ALA A 168 19.77 4.32 7.41
N GLY A 169 19.52 5.34 8.23
CA GLY A 169 18.89 6.61 7.83
C GLY A 169 17.65 7.02 8.65
N TRP A 170 17.21 6.20 9.62
CA TRP A 170 16.11 6.53 10.52
C TRP A 170 16.61 7.09 11.85
N SER A 171 16.66 8.42 11.97
CA SER A 171 17.13 9.10 13.20
C SER A 171 16.02 9.67 14.08
N ASP A 172 14.78 9.77 13.59
CA ASP A 172 13.70 10.49 14.30
C ASP A 172 12.60 9.60 14.90
N LEU A 173 12.65 8.29 14.65
CA LEU A 173 11.75 7.33 15.26
C LEU A 173 12.55 6.43 16.17
N SER A 174 12.71 6.82 17.44
CA SER A 174 12.98 5.84 18.47
C SER A 174 11.88 4.78 18.41
N LEU A 175 12.20 3.63 17.84
CA LEU A 175 11.38 2.40 17.76
C LEU A 175 10.67 2.11 19.10
N GLU A 176 11.30 2.52 20.19
CA GLU A 176 10.80 2.49 21.57
C GLU A 176 9.41 3.13 21.73
N ARG A 177 9.04 4.16 20.96
CA ARG A 177 7.69 4.77 20.99
C ARG A 177 6.65 4.04 20.14
N LEU A 178 7.06 3.35 19.08
CA LEU A 178 6.17 2.54 18.23
C LEU A 178 5.92 1.15 18.84
N ALA A 179 6.87 0.63 19.60
CA ALA A 179 6.83 -0.70 20.20
C ALA A 179 6.11 -0.76 21.57
N LEU A 180 5.81 0.38 22.21
CA LEU A 180 5.27 0.41 23.58
C LEU A 180 3.96 1.20 23.67
N ASN A 181 2.83 0.48 23.69
CA ASN A 181 1.59 0.94 24.30
C ASN A 181 1.69 0.91 25.84
N VAL A 182 2.62 1.67 26.42
CA VAL A 182 2.71 1.83 27.89
C VAL A 182 2.88 3.32 28.23
N PRO A 183 1.92 3.95 28.93
CA PRO A 183 2.09 5.32 29.38
C PRO A 183 2.92 5.39 30.67
N THR A 184 3.68 6.48 30.79
CA THR A 184 4.29 7.14 31.98
C THR A 184 5.82 7.04 32.14
N PRO A 185 6.45 7.95 32.92
CA PRO A 185 6.25 9.40 33.00
C PRO A 185 7.56 10.17 32.73
N SER A 186 7.42 11.43 32.36
CA SER A 186 8.52 12.40 32.26
C SER A 186 9.41 12.38 33.51
N THR A 187 10.71 12.15 33.35
CA THR A 187 11.71 12.60 34.32
C THR A 187 12.85 13.29 33.58
N THR A 188 13.18 14.43 34.13
CA THR A 188 14.05 15.51 33.68
C THR A 188 15.54 15.16 33.74
N ASN A 189 16.28 15.81 32.84
CA ASN A 189 17.66 16.27 32.93
C ASN A 189 18.81 15.26 32.84
N HIS A 190 19.65 15.45 31.82
CA HIS A 190 21.08 15.54 32.03
C HIS A 190 21.73 16.50 31.01
N GLU A 191 22.34 17.57 31.51
CA GLU A 191 23.30 18.38 30.79
C GLU A 191 24.48 17.52 30.32
N ASN A 192 24.98 17.77 29.11
CA ASN A 192 26.39 17.55 28.80
C ASN A 192 26.85 18.45 27.63
N THR A 193 27.57 19.50 28.02
CA THR A 193 28.95 19.81 27.61
C THR A 193 29.34 19.48 26.17
N GLY A 194 29.55 20.54 25.38
CA GLY A 194 30.07 20.45 24.03
C GLY A 194 31.46 19.82 23.96
N VAL A 195 31.58 18.82 23.08
CA VAL A 195 32.82 18.40 22.44
C VAL A 195 32.48 18.17 20.97
N SER A 196 32.96 19.07 20.11
CA SER A 196 32.91 18.92 18.67
C SER A 196 33.85 17.78 18.27
N SER A 197 33.29 16.69 17.75
CA SER A 197 34.03 15.59 17.17
C SER A 197 33.87 15.64 15.66
N ASP A 198 34.95 15.99 14.95
CA ASP A 198 35.10 15.79 13.52
C ASP A 198 35.05 14.27 13.22
N ALA A 199 33.86 13.75 12.98
CA ALA A 199 33.67 12.44 12.37
C ALA A 199 33.45 12.63 10.86
N PRO A 200 33.95 11.72 10.01
CA PRO A 200 33.69 11.80 8.57
C PRO A 200 32.19 11.84 8.38
N THR A 201 31.71 12.79 7.57
CA THR A 201 30.31 12.86 7.17
C THR A 201 29.99 11.61 6.36
N GLU A 202 29.68 10.51 7.03
CA GLU A 202 28.94 9.40 6.46
C GLU A 202 27.64 10.01 5.96
N GLN A 203 27.54 10.18 4.64
CA GLN A 203 26.28 10.53 4.03
C GLN A 203 25.25 9.51 4.53
N PRO A 204 24.08 9.94 5.04
CA PRO A 204 23.06 9.02 5.48
C PRO A 204 22.79 8.04 4.33
N LEU A 205 22.88 6.73 4.62
CA LEU A 205 22.48 5.72 3.66
C LEU A 205 21.05 6.05 3.24
N GLU A 206 20.84 6.24 1.94
CA GLU A 206 19.53 6.61 1.41
C GLU A 206 18.55 5.46 1.69
N PHE A 207 17.39 5.78 2.26
CA PHE A 207 16.38 4.80 2.58
C PHE A 207 15.81 4.19 1.30
N ASP A 208 15.95 2.87 1.12
CA ASP A 208 15.40 2.16 -0.03
C ASP A 208 14.03 1.54 0.31
N TYR A 209 12.96 2.16 -0.16
CA TYR A 209 11.60 1.67 0.01
C TYR A 209 11.36 0.30 -0.66
N GLN A 210 12.05 -0.02 -1.75
CA GLN A 210 11.88 -1.31 -2.43
C GLN A 210 12.50 -2.45 -1.62
N VAL A 211 13.60 -2.20 -0.92
CA VAL A 211 14.17 -3.16 0.05
C VAL A 211 13.21 -3.37 1.21
N PHE A 212 12.71 -2.28 1.82
CA PHE A 212 11.71 -2.35 2.89
C PHE A 212 10.48 -3.19 2.47
N LYS A 213 9.92 -2.88 1.31
CA LYS A 213 8.74 -3.57 0.75
C LYS A 213 9.01 -5.04 0.47
N ARG A 214 10.22 -5.39 0.00
CA ARG A 214 10.60 -6.79 -0.26
C ARG A 214 10.62 -7.59 1.04
N ILE A 215 11.31 -7.09 2.06
CA ILE A 215 11.38 -7.75 3.37
C ILE A 215 9.96 -7.96 3.92
N GLY A 216 9.10 -6.93 3.86
CA GLY A 216 7.72 -7.05 4.34
C GLY A 216 6.92 -8.15 3.64
N ARG A 217 7.10 -8.33 2.32
CA ARG A 217 6.43 -9.41 1.58
C ARG A 217 6.93 -10.79 1.98
N GLU A 218 8.23 -10.95 2.14
CA GLU A 218 8.87 -12.22 2.51
C GLU A 218 8.42 -12.64 3.92
N GLU A 219 8.51 -11.73 4.88
CA GLU A 219 8.10 -11.96 6.27
C GLU A 219 6.59 -12.21 6.39
N TRP A 220 5.76 -11.43 5.70
CA TRP A 220 4.32 -11.68 5.68
C TRP A 220 3.98 -13.05 5.10
N SER A 221 4.67 -13.48 4.04
CA SER A 221 4.43 -14.78 3.43
C SER A 221 4.66 -15.92 4.43
N MET A 222 5.72 -15.83 5.25
CA MET A 222 6.00 -16.79 6.31
C MET A 222 4.92 -16.75 7.41
N ILE A 223 4.52 -15.55 7.86
CA ILE A 223 3.47 -15.37 8.88
C ILE A 223 2.13 -15.93 8.40
N ALA A 224 1.72 -15.59 7.17
CA ALA A 224 0.46 -16.01 6.57
C ALA A 224 0.41 -17.53 6.40
N GLN A 225 1.48 -18.16 5.89
CA GLN A 225 1.56 -19.62 5.77
C GLN A 225 1.45 -20.31 7.12
N HIS A 226 2.15 -19.80 8.14
CA HIS A 226 2.08 -20.36 9.48
C HIS A 226 0.67 -20.25 10.08
N ARG A 227 0.04 -19.08 9.97
CA ARG A 227 -1.35 -18.87 10.43
C ARG A 227 -2.33 -19.78 9.70
N GLN A 228 -2.16 -19.98 8.40
CA GLN A 228 -3.00 -20.88 7.61
C GLN A 228 -2.83 -22.34 8.03
N ALA A 229 -1.58 -22.79 8.30
CA ALA A 229 -1.31 -24.14 8.79
C ALA A 229 -1.99 -24.40 10.15
N ILE A 230 -1.93 -23.43 11.07
CA ILE A 230 -2.63 -23.50 12.37
C ILE A 230 -4.14 -23.57 12.16
N ALA A 231 -4.71 -22.72 11.30
CA ALA A 231 -6.14 -22.73 11.02
C ALA A 231 -6.63 -24.09 10.48
N LEU A 232 -5.84 -24.74 9.62
CA LEU A 232 -6.14 -26.09 9.13
C LEU A 232 -6.08 -27.14 10.24
N GLN A 233 -5.09 -27.08 11.13
CA GLN A 233 -4.99 -27.99 12.26
C GLN A 233 -6.15 -27.83 13.23
N VAL A 234 -6.53 -26.59 13.56
CA VAL A 234 -7.67 -26.29 14.43
C VAL A 234 -8.97 -26.80 13.80
N ASN A 235 -9.19 -26.54 12.51
CA ASN A 235 -10.37 -27.05 11.79
C ASN A 235 -10.42 -28.58 11.80
N ALA A 236 -9.28 -29.26 11.59
CA ALA A 236 -9.21 -30.72 11.64
C ALA A 236 -9.53 -31.28 13.04
N LEU A 237 -9.11 -30.59 14.10
CA LEU A 237 -9.44 -30.96 15.48
C LEU A 237 -10.91 -30.75 15.80
N GLN A 238 -11.52 -29.65 15.32
CA GLN A 238 -12.94 -29.35 15.52
C GLN A 238 -13.86 -30.29 14.72
N GLN A 239 -13.43 -30.72 13.53
CA GLN A 239 -14.20 -31.68 12.71
C GLN A 239 -14.01 -33.13 13.13
N ARG A 240 -13.14 -33.42 14.11
CA ARG A 240 -13.05 -34.78 14.67
C ARG A 240 -14.40 -35.10 15.32
N PRO A 241 -15.19 -36.04 14.77
CA PRO A 241 -16.45 -36.40 15.40
C PRO A 241 -16.13 -36.90 16.79
N THR A 242 -16.93 -36.50 17.78
CA THR A 242 -17.05 -37.19 19.07
C THR A 242 -17.54 -38.61 18.77
N HIS A 243 -16.65 -39.47 18.27
CA HIS A 243 -16.95 -40.87 18.06
C HIS A 243 -17.11 -41.49 19.43
N ALA A 244 -18.38 -41.77 19.71
CA ALA A 244 -18.91 -42.73 20.65
C ALA A 244 -17.85 -43.44 21.47
N ARG A 245 -17.87 -43.12 22.77
CA ARG A 245 -17.46 -44.02 23.85
C ARG A 245 -17.72 -45.48 23.42
N PRO A 246 -16.69 -46.34 23.34
CA PRO A 246 -16.93 -47.76 23.14
C PRO A 246 -17.82 -48.23 24.30
N THR A 247 -19.04 -48.67 23.97
CA THR A 247 -19.90 -49.35 24.92
C THR A 247 -19.14 -50.58 25.40
N ALA A 248 -18.73 -50.57 26.68
CA ALA A 248 -18.13 -51.73 27.31
C ALA A 248 -19.08 -52.92 27.16
N PRO A 249 -18.61 -54.13 26.78
CA PRO A 249 -19.44 -55.31 26.86
C PRO A 249 -19.77 -55.58 28.33
N SER A 250 -21.06 -55.64 28.63
CA SER A 250 -21.61 -55.96 29.94
C SER A 250 -21.06 -57.32 30.40
N ALA A 251 -20.43 -57.33 31.57
CA ALA A 251 -19.99 -58.55 32.25
C ALA A 251 -21.19 -59.37 32.73
N ALA A 252 -21.13 -60.69 32.52
CA ALA A 252 -21.80 -61.67 33.35
C ALA A 252 -20.75 -62.76 33.69
N PRO A 253 -20.61 -63.19 34.96
CA PRO A 253 -19.53 -64.07 35.37
C PRO A 253 -19.93 -65.54 35.20
N GLN A 254 -19.06 -66.36 34.60
CA GLN A 254 -19.00 -67.79 34.91
C GLN A 254 -17.55 -68.25 35.05
N LEU A 255 -17.33 -68.94 36.16
CA LEU A 255 -16.12 -69.53 36.69
C LEU A 255 -15.74 -70.78 35.88
N VAL A 256 -14.44 -71.07 35.71
CA VAL A 256 -13.74 -72.37 35.95
C VAL A 256 -12.39 -72.44 35.21
N THR A 257 -11.35 -72.65 36.04
CA THR A 257 -9.93 -73.08 35.89
C THR A 257 -9.31 -73.48 34.54
N GLY A 258 -8.05 -73.03 34.33
CA GLY A 258 -7.07 -73.70 33.45
C GLY A 258 -5.86 -72.85 32.99
N THR A 259 -4.78 -72.87 33.77
CA THR A 259 -3.33 -72.72 33.48
C THR A 259 -2.78 -72.05 32.18
N THR A 260 -1.83 -71.11 32.41
CA THR A 260 -0.59 -70.78 31.65
C THR A 260 -0.62 -69.87 30.40
N SER A 261 -0.16 -68.63 30.64
CA SER A 261 0.79 -67.79 29.86
C SER A 261 0.51 -67.41 28.40
N ALA A 262 0.24 -66.12 28.16
CA ALA A 262 0.91 -65.30 27.14
C ALA A 262 0.53 -63.80 27.31
N VAL A 263 1.55 -62.94 27.40
CA VAL A 263 1.47 -61.47 27.36
C VAL A 263 1.17 -61.01 25.92
N PRO A 264 0.42 -59.91 25.73
CA PRO A 264 1.03 -58.79 25.00
C PRO A 264 0.76 -57.42 25.65
N THR A 265 1.87 -56.76 25.96
CA THR A 265 2.21 -55.34 25.81
C THR A 265 1.09 -54.31 25.85
N ALA A 266 1.05 -53.57 26.97
CA ALA A 266 0.33 -52.33 27.15
C ALA A 266 0.77 -51.26 26.13
N GLY A 267 -0.11 -50.92 25.19
CA GLY A 267 -0.07 -49.65 24.47
C GLY A 267 -0.65 -48.56 25.38
N GLY A 268 0.24 -47.76 25.98
CA GLY A 268 -0.18 -46.59 26.76
C GLY A 268 -0.88 -45.54 25.88
N PRO A 269 -1.76 -44.68 26.44
CA PRO A 269 -2.45 -43.66 25.66
C PRO A 269 -1.45 -42.64 25.10
N CYS A 270 -1.49 -42.40 23.78
CA CYS A 270 -0.82 -41.26 23.17
C CYS A 270 -1.29 -39.95 23.84
N PRO A 271 -0.39 -38.98 24.12
CA PRO A 271 -0.80 -37.69 24.63
C PRO A 271 -1.74 -37.01 23.64
N VAL A 272 -2.88 -36.53 24.14
CA VAL A 272 -3.75 -35.61 23.41
C VAL A 272 -2.94 -34.34 23.14
N PRO A 273 -2.81 -33.85 21.90
CA PRO A 273 -2.16 -32.56 21.64
C PRO A 273 -3.02 -31.48 22.28
N GLN A 274 -2.57 -30.94 23.41
CA GLN A 274 -3.17 -29.77 24.02
C GLN A 274 -2.57 -28.54 23.35
N LEU A 275 -3.43 -27.64 22.87
CA LEU A 275 -3.02 -26.36 22.30
C LEU A 275 -2.16 -25.60 23.31
N THR A 276 -0.97 -25.21 22.87
CA THR A 276 -0.05 -24.34 23.58
C THR A 276 -0.72 -22.99 23.88
N THR A 277 -0.21 -22.27 24.87
CA THR A 277 -0.71 -20.95 25.25
C THR A 277 -0.66 -19.97 24.07
N GLU A 278 0.33 -20.11 23.19
CA GLU A 278 0.46 -19.32 21.97
C GLU A 278 -0.67 -19.62 20.98
N GLU A 279 -1.00 -20.89 20.75
CA GLU A 279 -2.08 -21.29 19.84
C GLU A 279 -3.48 -20.87 20.33
N ARG A 280 -3.67 -20.72 21.65
CA ARG A 280 -4.91 -20.21 22.24
C ARG A 280 -5.06 -18.69 22.09
N ALA A 281 -3.96 -17.94 22.12
CA ALA A 281 -3.98 -16.50 21.92
C ALA A 281 -4.32 -16.09 20.47
N TYR A 282 -4.30 -17.03 19.52
CA TYR A 282 -4.69 -16.80 18.12
C TYR A 282 -6.21 -16.90 17.86
N LEU A 283 -7.03 -17.19 18.88
CA LEU A 283 -8.48 -17.34 18.77
C LEU A 283 -9.28 -16.10 19.22
N ASP A 284 -8.61 -15.13 19.86
CA ASP A 284 -9.17 -13.82 20.26
C ASP A 284 -8.82 -12.74 19.22
#